data_AF-A0A964FDH6-F1
#
_entry.id   AF-A0A964FDH6-F1
#
_cell.length_a   1.000
_cell.length_b   1.000
_cell.length_c   1.000
_cell.angle_alpha   90.00
_cell.angle_beta   90.00
_cell.angle_gamma   90.00
#
_symmetry.space_group_name_H-M   'P 1'
#
loop_
_entity.id
_entity.type
_entity.pdbx_description
1 polymer ?
#
loop_
_entity_poly.entity_id
_entity_poly.type
_entity_poly.pdbx_seq_one_letter_code
_entity_poly.pdbx_strand_id
1 'polypeptide(L)'
;MKPGNILLGSQQQAMLSDYGITGVSSNGAPVAAPNAYVLHRAPEVLATGNIGVSSDIFQVGMTLARLLIHLDHLRAVRASIGPAQYEQDIASGKLLQAKDFGCHIPAAVRRVILKAVHPDPAKRYTSALEMRRALEKLDYPGHWTVDAAGNEVGKCGTYEFSHSVSPVAGGMFDVTCSKRNVVSGNTQRVTQFCRRGLTQKQAEKVVAGFKQFVVTGK
;
A
#
# COMPACT_ATOMS: atom_id res chain seq x y z
N MET A 1 2.19 -16.32 -2.17
CA MET A 1 1.63 -15.25 -3.02
C MET A 1 2.59 -14.08 -3.17
N LYS A 2 2.87 -13.64 -4.42
CA LYS A 2 3.69 -12.48 -4.78
C LYS A 2 3.05 -11.74 -5.98
N PRO A 3 3.31 -10.43 -6.21
CA PRO A 3 2.70 -9.68 -7.31
C PRO A 3 2.85 -10.33 -8.68
N GLY A 4 4.04 -10.89 -8.99
CA GLY A 4 4.29 -11.54 -10.28
C GLY A 4 3.48 -12.81 -10.56
N ASN A 5 2.74 -13.32 -9.55
CA ASN A 5 1.82 -14.45 -9.73
C ASN A 5 0.37 -13.98 -9.92
N ILE A 6 0.12 -12.67 -9.92
CA ILE A 6 -1.20 -12.08 -10.16
C ILE A 6 -1.20 -11.48 -11.57
N LEU A 7 -1.95 -12.10 -12.47
CA LEU A 7 -2.12 -11.65 -13.85
C LEU A 7 -3.37 -10.78 -13.97
N LEU A 8 -3.38 -9.85 -14.92
CA LEU A 8 -4.56 -9.06 -15.25
C LEU A 8 -5.20 -9.62 -16.53
N GLY A 9 -6.46 -10.03 -16.42
CA GLY A 9 -7.27 -10.45 -17.56
C GLY A 9 -7.82 -9.28 -18.36
N SER A 10 -8.47 -9.59 -19.48
CA SER A 10 -9.01 -8.60 -20.43
C SER A 10 -10.11 -7.68 -19.84
N GLN A 11 -10.76 -8.09 -18.75
CA GLN A 11 -11.78 -7.29 -18.04
C GLN A 11 -11.20 -6.66 -16.76
N GLN A 12 -9.89 -6.47 -16.68
CA GLN A 12 -9.19 -5.95 -15.48
C GLN A 12 -9.37 -6.82 -14.22
N GLN A 13 -9.75 -8.08 -14.39
CA GLN A 13 -9.84 -9.04 -13.29
C GLN A 13 -8.45 -9.57 -12.92
N ALA A 14 -8.16 -9.64 -11.63
CA ALA A 14 -6.94 -10.26 -11.11
C ALA A 14 -7.09 -11.79 -11.10
N MET A 15 -6.13 -12.49 -11.72
CA MET A 15 -6.10 -13.94 -11.83
C MET A 15 -4.84 -14.50 -11.18
N LEU A 16 -4.98 -15.54 -10.36
CA LEU A 16 -3.83 -16.22 -9.75
C LEU A 16 -3.19 -17.17 -10.77
N SER A 17 -1.86 -17.12 -10.85
CA SER A 17 -1.02 -18.02 -11.64
C SER A 17 0.02 -18.69 -10.75
N ASP A 18 0.68 -19.73 -11.29
CA ASP A 18 1.79 -20.45 -10.65
C ASP A 18 1.41 -21.11 -9.31
N TYR A 19 0.84 -22.31 -9.43
CA TYR A 19 0.51 -23.21 -8.33
C TYR A 19 1.69 -24.14 -7.94
N GLY A 20 2.92 -23.88 -8.41
CA GLY A 20 4.06 -24.79 -8.22
C GLY A 20 4.50 -25.01 -6.77
N ILE A 21 3.96 -24.24 -5.81
CA ILE A 21 4.28 -24.30 -4.37
C ILE A 21 2.99 -24.52 -3.55
N THR A 22 1.87 -24.94 -4.16
CA THR A 22 0.66 -25.26 -3.41
C THR A 22 0.83 -26.56 -2.63
N GLY A 23 0.64 -26.50 -1.31
CA GLY A 23 0.42 -27.69 -0.49
C GLY A 23 -1.08 -28.00 -0.41
N VAL A 24 -1.45 -29.26 -0.62
CA VAL A 24 -2.81 -29.73 -0.36
C VAL A 24 -2.87 -30.16 1.10
N SER A 25 -3.71 -29.50 1.90
CA SER A 25 -3.99 -29.92 3.27
C SER A 25 -5.38 -30.50 3.34
N SER A 26 -5.50 -31.76 3.76
CA SER A 26 -6.77 -32.49 3.84
C SER A 26 -7.72 -31.93 4.93
N ASN A 27 -7.23 -31.11 5.85
CA ASN A 27 -7.98 -30.56 6.98
C ASN A 27 -7.57 -29.13 7.39
N GLY A 28 -6.79 -28.43 6.54
CA GLY A 28 -6.25 -27.11 6.85
C GLY A 28 -5.04 -27.11 7.81
N ALA A 29 -4.52 -28.29 8.17
CA ALA A 29 -3.26 -28.41 8.90
C ALA A 29 -2.07 -27.85 8.09
N PRO A 30 -1.06 -27.28 8.76
CA PRO A 30 0.15 -26.79 8.09
C PRO A 30 0.92 -27.92 7.38
N VAL A 31 1.53 -27.62 6.24
CA VAL A 31 2.27 -28.58 5.40
C VAL A 31 3.70 -28.08 5.14
N ALA A 32 4.67 -28.99 5.02
CA ALA A 32 6.07 -28.63 4.72
C ALA A 32 6.18 -27.88 3.38
N ALA A 33 6.91 -26.76 3.37
CA ALA A 33 7.05 -25.92 2.19
C ALA A 33 8.22 -26.36 1.29
N PRO A 34 8.00 -26.67 -0.02
CA PRO A 34 9.08 -27.08 -0.91
C PRO A 34 10.10 -25.95 -1.19
N ASN A 35 9.66 -24.68 -1.21
CA ASN A 35 10.50 -23.48 -1.33
C ASN A 35 9.66 -22.20 -1.09
N ALA A 36 9.77 -21.56 0.08
CA ALA A 36 9.03 -20.32 0.36
C ALA A 36 9.76 -19.08 -0.20
N TYR A 37 9.06 -18.26 -1.01
CA TYR A 37 9.59 -16.99 -1.54
C TYR A 37 10.01 -16.05 -0.40
N VAL A 38 11.32 -15.82 -0.27
CA VAL A 38 11.96 -15.21 0.91
C VAL A 38 11.36 -13.86 1.29
N LEU A 39 11.05 -12.99 0.33
CA LEU A 39 10.58 -11.63 0.63
C LEU A 39 9.23 -11.60 1.34
N HIS A 40 8.39 -12.61 1.14
CA HIS A 40 7.02 -12.68 1.69
C HIS A 40 6.88 -13.78 2.75
N ARG A 41 7.99 -14.43 3.12
CA ARG A 41 7.96 -15.54 4.07
C ARG A 41 7.48 -15.05 5.42
N ALA A 42 6.43 -15.69 5.95
CA ALA A 42 5.91 -15.35 7.28
C ALA A 42 6.89 -15.83 8.37
N PRO A 43 7.02 -15.10 9.50
CA PRO A 43 8.02 -15.41 10.52
C PRO A 43 7.91 -16.83 11.08
N GLU A 44 6.70 -17.36 11.26
CA GLU A 44 6.48 -18.72 11.77
C GLU A 44 6.96 -19.82 10.81
N VAL A 45 7.06 -19.53 9.51
CA VAL A 45 7.53 -20.47 8.49
C VAL A 45 9.05 -20.68 8.64
N LEU A 46 9.80 -19.68 9.10
CA LEU A 46 11.23 -19.83 9.38
C LEU A 46 11.48 -20.81 10.53
N ALA A 47 10.63 -20.76 11.56
CA ALA A 47 10.77 -21.61 12.74
C ALA A 47 10.28 -23.03 12.51
N THR A 48 9.18 -23.20 11.77
CA THR A 48 8.47 -24.49 11.66
C THR A 48 8.64 -25.19 10.32
N GLY A 49 9.07 -24.47 9.27
CA GLY A 49 9.07 -24.97 7.89
C GLY A 49 7.67 -25.18 7.28
N ASN A 50 6.61 -24.92 8.04
CA ASN A 50 5.25 -25.23 7.67
C ASN A 50 4.51 -24.00 7.15
N ILE A 51 3.74 -24.19 6.08
CA ILE A 51 2.82 -23.20 5.52
C ILE A 51 1.36 -23.59 5.78
N GLY A 52 0.50 -22.59 5.90
CA GLY A 52 -0.94 -22.74 6.07
C GLY A 52 -1.67 -21.40 5.93
N VAL A 53 -2.97 -21.37 6.28
CA VAL A 53 -3.86 -20.21 6.08
C VAL A 53 -3.27 -18.90 6.62
N SER A 54 -2.73 -18.90 7.84
CA SER A 54 -2.12 -17.71 8.44
C SER A 54 -0.92 -17.19 7.63
N SER A 55 -0.08 -18.09 7.11
CA SER A 55 1.09 -17.72 6.32
C SER A 55 0.70 -17.19 4.93
N ASP A 56 -0.41 -17.67 4.36
CA ASP A 56 -0.96 -17.13 3.10
C ASP A 56 -1.52 -15.72 3.30
N ILE A 57 -2.23 -15.47 4.40
CA ILE A 57 -2.73 -14.14 4.77
C ILE A 57 -1.58 -13.14 4.90
N PHE A 58 -0.47 -13.56 5.54
CA PHE A 58 0.73 -12.74 5.62
C PHE A 58 1.29 -12.42 4.22
N GLN A 59 1.41 -13.44 3.35
CA GLN A 59 1.92 -13.25 1.98
C GLN A 59 1.02 -12.34 1.13
N VAL A 60 -0.30 -12.41 1.30
CA VAL A 60 -1.25 -11.47 0.66
C VAL A 60 -1.05 -10.07 1.22
N GLY A 61 -0.92 -9.91 2.54
CA GLY A 61 -0.61 -8.62 3.17
C GLY A 61 0.67 -7.98 2.62
N MET A 62 1.75 -8.75 2.51
CA MET A 62 3.02 -8.32 1.91
C MET A 62 2.86 -7.95 0.42
N THR A 63 2.04 -8.68 -0.31
CA THR A 63 1.71 -8.38 -1.72
C THR A 63 0.98 -7.04 -1.84
N LEU A 64 -0.05 -6.80 -1.03
CA LEU A 64 -0.79 -5.54 -0.99
C LEU A 64 0.12 -4.36 -0.59
N ALA A 65 0.98 -4.56 0.42
CA ALA A 65 1.95 -3.55 0.83
C ALA A 65 2.84 -3.11 -0.34
N ARG A 66 3.41 -4.06 -1.08
CA ARG A 66 4.29 -3.79 -2.23
C ARG A 66 3.58 -3.06 -3.36
N LEU A 67 2.29 -3.28 -3.57
CA LEU A 67 1.51 -2.53 -4.55
C LEU A 67 1.35 -1.05 -4.16
N LEU A 68 1.41 -0.71 -2.86
CA LEU A 68 1.21 0.65 -2.37
C LEU A 68 2.50 1.41 -2.03
N ILE A 69 3.57 0.71 -1.66
CA ILE A 69 4.85 1.33 -1.26
C ILE A 69 5.95 1.19 -2.31
N HIS A 70 5.65 0.57 -3.46
CA HIS A 70 6.53 0.20 -4.58
C HIS A 70 7.04 -1.25 -4.57
N LEU A 71 7.08 -1.87 -5.75
CA LEU A 71 7.35 -3.31 -5.92
C LEU A 71 8.76 -3.72 -5.47
N ASP A 72 9.72 -2.82 -5.63
CA ASP A 72 11.14 -3.05 -5.30
C ASP A 72 11.54 -2.58 -3.91
N HIS A 73 10.64 -1.91 -3.18
CA HIS A 73 10.93 -1.36 -1.85
C HIS A 73 11.52 -2.41 -0.90
N LEU A 74 10.85 -3.56 -0.75
CA LEU A 74 11.33 -4.63 0.13
C LEU A 74 12.62 -5.29 -0.35
N ARG A 75 12.89 -5.30 -1.67
CA ARG A 75 14.17 -5.79 -2.22
C ARG A 75 15.29 -4.84 -1.83
N ALA A 76 15.08 -3.54 -1.98
CA ALA A 76 16.04 -2.50 -1.61
C ALA A 76 16.33 -2.54 -0.10
N VAL A 77 15.29 -2.64 0.74
CA VAL A 77 15.44 -2.79 2.20
C VAL A 77 16.28 -4.03 2.52
N ARG A 78 15.93 -5.20 1.98
CA ARG A 78 16.69 -6.45 2.21
C ARG A 78 18.14 -6.34 1.74
N ALA A 79 18.39 -5.71 0.60
CA ALA A 79 19.75 -5.50 0.10
C ALA A 79 20.57 -4.58 1.02
N SER A 80 19.92 -3.58 1.61
CA SER A 80 20.56 -2.61 2.51
C SER A 80 20.89 -3.18 3.90
N ILE A 81 19.98 -3.96 4.50
CA ILE A 81 20.15 -4.45 5.89
C ILE A 81 20.65 -5.89 5.97
N GLY A 82 20.66 -6.60 4.84
CA GLY A 82 21.05 -7.99 4.74
C GLY A 82 19.94 -8.99 5.14
N PRO A 83 20.09 -10.28 4.78
CA PRO A 83 19.05 -11.28 5.01
C PRO A 83 18.69 -11.51 6.48
N ALA A 84 19.68 -11.58 7.37
CA ALA A 84 19.45 -11.87 8.79
C ALA A 84 18.65 -10.75 9.48
N GLN A 85 19.03 -9.47 9.25
CA GLN A 85 18.29 -8.34 9.82
C GLN A 85 16.89 -8.23 9.22
N TYR A 86 16.73 -8.52 7.92
CA TYR A 86 15.41 -8.54 7.28
C TYR A 86 14.46 -9.55 7.95
N GLU A 87 14.96 -10.74 8.27
CA GLU A 87 14.18 -11.76 8.99
C GLU A 87 13.86 -11.34 10.43
N GLN A 88 14.80 -10.70 11.13
CA GLN A 88 14.57 -10.13 12.45
C GLN A 88 13.54 -8.99 12.45
N ASP A 89 13.56 -8.12 11.42
CA ASP A 89 12.62 -7.02 11.27
C ASP A 89 11.21 -7.51 10.92
N ILE A 90 11.10 -8.61 10.16
CA ILE A 90 9.83 -9.32 9.96
C ILE A 90 9.33 -9.87 11.30
N ALA A 91 10.17 -10.62 12.02
CA ALA A 91 9.78 -11.27 13.27
C ALA A 91 9.42 -10.27 14.39
N SER A 92 10.04 -9.08 14.39
CA SER A 92 9.77 -8.02 15.35
C SER A 92 8.70 -7.01 14.90
N GLY A 93 8.15 -7.17 13.69
CA GLY A 93 7.11 -6.27 13.15
C GLY A 93 7.62 -4.87 12.81
N LYS A 94 8.93 -4.73 12.58
CA LYS A 94 9.59 -3.47 12.23
C LYS A 94 9.70 -3.26 10.72
N LEU A 95 9.61 -4.33 9.93
CA LEU A 95 9.81 -4.25 8.48
C LEU A 95 8.79 -3.34 7.79
N LEU A 96 7.53 -3.39 8.20
CA LEU A 96 6.46 -2.59 7.61
C LEU A 96 5.69 -1.87 8.71
N GLN A 97 5.70 -0.55 8.65
CA GLN A 97 5.09 0.36 9.59
C GLN A 97 4.14 1.32 8.87
N ALA A 98 3.25 1.95 9.62
CA ALA A 98 2.27 2.88 9.05
C ALA A 98 2.92 4.04 8.28
N LYS A 99 4.15 4.43 8.64
CA LYS A 99 4.91 5.52 8.02
C LYS A 99 5.42 5.20 6.61
N ASP A 100 5.53 3.92 6.27
CA ASP A 100 6.07 3.48 4.97
C ASP A 100 5.05 3.65 3.84
N PHE A 101 3.77 3.81 4.19
CA PHE A 101 2.70 4.11 3.23
C PHE A 101 2.64 5.60 2.92
N GLY A 102 2.57 5.93 1.62
CA GLY A 102 2.39 7.30 1.15
C GLY A 102 1.21 8.00 1.82
N CYS A 103 1.31 9.31 2.06
CA CYS A 103 0.32 10.07 2.84
C CYS A 103 -1.11 9.97 2.30
N HIS A 104 -1.27 9.75 1.00
CA HIS A 104 -2.55 9.56 0.32
C HIS A 104 -3.25 8.24 0.65
N ILE A 105 -2.53 7.22 1.15
CA ILE A 105 -3.11 5.91 1.50
C ILE A 105 -3.95 6.03 2.77
N PRO A 106 -5.28 5.75 2.72
CA PRO A 106 -6.14 5.88 3.89
C PRO A 106 -5.74 4.96 5.04
N ALA A 107 -5.94 5.42 6.28
CA ALA A 107 -5.56 4.66 7.47
C ALA A 107 -6.25 3.28 7.56
N ALA A 108 -7.47 3.13 7.04
CA ALA A 108 -8.16 1.84 7.02
C ALA A 108 -7.48 0.82 6.11
N VAL A 109 -6.98 1.25 4.94
CA VAL A 109 -6.17 0.40 4.05
C VAL A 109 -4.92 -0.08 4.77
N ARG A 110 -4.18 0.85 5.41
CA ARG A 110 -2.97 0.53 6.18
C ARG A 110 -3.27 -0.49 7.28
N ARG A 111 -4.38 -0.32 8.01
CA ARG A 111 -4.78 -1.25 9.09
C ARG A 111 -5.04 -2.66 8.59
N VAL A 112 -5.72 -2.82 7.44
CA VAL A 112 -5.95 -4.15 6.85
C VAL A 112 -4.62 -4.83 6.53
N ILE A 113 -3.70 -4.10 5.89
CA ILE A 113 -2.39 -4.63 5.53
C ILE A 113 -1.56 -4.97 6.77
N LEU A 114 -1.46 -4.06 7.72
CA LEU A 114 -0.68 -4.24 8.96
C LEU A 114 -1.25 -5.36 9.85
N LYS A 115 -2.58 -5.57 9.87
CA LYS A 115 -3.19 -6.74 10.52
C LYS A 115 -2.78 -8.03 9.82
N ALA A 116 -2.80 -8.06 8.49
CA ALA A 116 -2.43 -9.25 7.72
C ALA A 116 -0.94 -9.63 7.91
N VAL A 117 -0.04 -8.63 8.01
CA VAL A 117 1.40 -8.85 8.19
C VAL A 117 1.87 -8.85 9.64
N HIS A 118 0.95 -8.96 10.61
CA HIS A 118 1.34 -8.97 12.02
C HIS A 118 2.27 -10.18 12.32
N PRO A 119 3.38 -10.04 13.07
CA PRO A 119 4.31 -11.15 13.30
C PRO A 119 3.65 -12.36 13.96
N ASP A 120 2.84 -12.13 14.99
CA ASP A 120 2.02 -13.14 15.66
C ASP A 120 0.83 -13.58 14.76
N PRO A 121 0.76 -14.87 14.33
CA PRO A 121 -0.36 -15.45 13.59
C PRO A 121 -1.74 -15.22 14.21
N ALA A 122 -1.85 -15.25 15.53
CA ALA A 122 -3.13 -15.12 16.23
C ALA A 122 -3.75 -13.72 16.13
N LYS A 123 -2.94 -12.72 15.78
CA LYS A 123 -3.37 -11.32 15.58
C LYS A 123 -3.70 -11.00 14.12
N ARG A 124 -3.52 -11.96 13.20
CA ARG A 124 -3.88 -11.82 11.78
C ARG A 124 -5.37 -12.09 11.57
N TYR A 125 -5.80 -12.04 10.31
CA TYR A 125 -7.10 -12.58 9.94
C TYR A 125 -7.11 -14.10 10.12
N THR A 126 -8.22 -14.65 10.58
CA THR A 126 -8.41 -16.09 10.81
C THR A 126 -8.67 -16.86 9.51
N SER A 127 -9.15 -16.17 8.47
CA SER A 127 -9.44 -16.76 7.16
C SER A 127 -9.31 -15.74 6.03
N ALA A 128 -9.16 -16.24 4.80
CA ALA A 128 -9.21 -15.41 3.60
C ALA A 128 -10.56 -14.68 3.46
N LEU A 129 -11.67 -15.30 3.88
CA LEU A 129 -13.00 -14.68 3.87
C LEU A 129 -13.07 -13.48 4.82
N GLU A 130 -12.49 -13.56 6.02
CA GLU A 130 -12.44 -12.45 6.97
C GLU A 130 -11.64 -11.27 6.39
N MET A 131 -10.47 -11.56 5.79
CA MET A 131 -9.65 -10.53 5.13
C MET A 131 -10.39 -9.91 3.94
N ARG A 132 -11.05 -10.72 3.11
CA ARG A 132 -11.86 -10.25 1.98
C ARG A 132 -12.95 -9.29 2.42
N ARG A 133 -13.72 -9.65 3.45
CA ARG A 133 -14.76 -8.78 4.04
C ARG A 133 -14.19 -7.46 4.57
N ALA A 134 -12.97 -7.46 5.10
CA ALA A 134 -12.32 -6.23 5.53
C ALA A 134 -11.92 -5.34 4.36
N LEU A 135 -11.49 -5.93 3.23
CA LEU A 135 -11.19 -5.22 1.98
C LEU A 135 -12.45 -4.69 1.30
N GLU A 136 -13.55 -5.47 1.25
CA GLU A 136 -14.83 -5.07 0.65
C GLU A 136 -15.49 -3.88 1.35
N LYS A 137 -15.13 -3.59 2.61
CA LYS A 137 -15.56 -2.40 3.34
C LYS A 137 -14.81 -1.12 2.94
N LEU A 138 -13.75 -1.25 2.16
CA LEU A 138 -12.95 -0.13 1.70
C LEU A 138 -13.54 0.39 0.40
N ASP A 139 -14.15 1.57 0.46
CA ASP A 139 -14.72 2.25 -0.71
C ASP A 139 -14.18 3.68 -0.75
N TYR A 140 -13.49 4.01 -1.84
CA TYR A 140 -12.83 5.30 -2.02
C TYR A 140 -13.13 5.85 -3.41
N PRO A 141 -13.71 7.06 -3.50
CA PRO A 141 -14.11 7.65 -4.79
C PRO A 141 -12.94 8.14 -5.63
N GLY A 142 -11.75 8.24 -5.05
CA GLY A 142 -10.57 8.74 -5.75
C GLY A 142 -9.28 7.99 -5.46
N HIS A 143 -8.27 8.27 -6.28
CA HIS A 143 -6.94 7.71 -6.20
C HIS A 143 -5.91 8.69 -6.75
N TRP A 144 -4.63 8.44 -6.46
CA TRP A 144 -3.51 9.15 -7.09
C TRP A 144 -2.82 8.22 -8.08
N THR A 145 -2.42 8.78 -9.22
CA THR A 145 -1.65 8.11 -10.26
C THR A 145 -0.58 9.04 -10.78
N VAL A 146 0.27 8.54 -11.66
CA VAL A 146 1.24 9.34 -12.40
C VAL A 146 0.78 9.40 -13.86
N ASP A 147 0.86 10.58 -14.48
CA ASP A 147 0.58 10.75 -15.91
C ASP A 147 1.78 10.35 -16.78
N ALA A 148 1.61 10.43 -18.11
CA ALA A 148 2.68 10.09 -19.06
C ALA A 148 3.92 11.00 -18.96
N ALA A 149 3.79 12.19 -18.37
CA ALA A 149 4.87 13.13 -18.16
C ALA A 149 5.55 12.97 -16.79
N GLY A 150 5.11 12.00 -15.98
CA GLY A 150 5.67 11.77 -14.65
C GLY A 150 5.05 12.64 -13.56
N ASN A 151 4.00 13.42 -13.86
CA ASN A 151 3.36 14.26 -12.86
C ASN A 151 2.35 13.45 -12.05
N GLU A 152 2.31 13.71 -10.76
CA GLU A 152 1.32 13.12 -9.87
C GLU A 152 -0.05 13.77 -10.10
N VAL A 153 -1.06 12.96 -10.41
CA VAL A 153 -2.43 13.40 -10.70
C VAL A 153 -3.41 12.64 -9.83
N GLY A 154 -4.21 13.37 -9.06
CA GLY A 154 -5.32 12.83 -8.30
C GLY A 154 -6.57 12.73 -9.17
N LYS A 155 -7.33 11.66 -9.07
CA LYS A 155 -8.58 11.46 -9.81
C LYS A 155 -9.71 11.16 -8.84
N CYS A 156 -10.83 11.87 -8.95
CA CYS A 156 -12.06 11.59 -8.21
C CYS A 156 -13.26 12.08 -9.02
N GLY A 157 -14.12 11.15 -9.45
CA GLY A 157 -15.21 11.45 -10.39
C GLY A 157 -14.70 12.08 -11.70
N THR A 158 -15.34 13.16 -12.14
CA THR A 158 -14.96 13.90 -13.36
C THR A 158 -13.86 14.96 -13.11
N TYR A 159 -13.14 14.87 -11.99
CA TYR A 159 -12.12 15.85 -11.63
C TYR A 159 -10.73 15.22 -11.56
N GLU A 160 -9.78 15.92 -12.17
CA GLU A 160 -8.36 15.74 -11.95
C GLU A 160 -7.85 16.78 -10.96
N PHE A 161 -6.99 16.37 -10.04
CA PHE A 161 -6.46 17.18 -8.95
C PHE A 161 -4.95 17.25 -9.07
N SER A 162 -4.41 18.45 -8.86
CA SER A 162 -2.97 18.68 -8.84
C SER A 162 -2.59 19.65 -7.73
N HIS A 163 -1.32 19.60 -7.35
CA HIS A 163 -0.76 20.51 -6.35
C HIS A 163 0.63 20.98 -6.78
N SER A 164 1.01 22.14 -6.29
CA SER A 164 2.37 22.67 -6.39
C SER A 164 2.79 23.28 -5.06
N VAL A 165 4.08 23.12 -4.76
CA VAL A 165 4.74 23.73 -3.61
C VAL A 165 5.83 24.64 -4.15
N SER A 166 5.72 25.94 -3.90
CA SER A 166 6.65 26.95 -4.41
C SER A 166 7.41 27.60 -3.25
N PRO A 167 8.75 27.65 -3.27
CA PRO A 167 9.51 28.36 -2.25
C PRO A 167 9.28 29.87 -2.36
N VAL A 168 9.25 30.55 -1.21
CA VAL A 168 9.15 32.00 -1.07
C VAL A 168 10.20 32.52 -0.09
N ALA A 169 10.33 33.85 0.03
CA ALA A 169 11.33 34.48 0.89
C ALA A 169 11.30 33.97 2.34
N GLY A 170 12.47 33.89 2.97
CA GLY A 170 12.61 33.44 4.37
C GLY A 170 12.53 31.92 4.57
N GLY A 171 12.75 31.11 3.51
CA GLY A 171 12.70 29.65 3.61
C GLY A 171 11.28 29.09 3.79
N MET A 172 10.28 29.87 3.40
CA MET A 172 8.87 29.54 3.51
C MET A 172 8.35 29.01 2.17
N PHE A 173 7.13 28.47 2.17
CA PHE A 173 6.54 27.81 1.02
C PHE A 173 5.07 28.19 0.84
N ASP A 174 4.66 28.35 -0.40
CA ASP A 174 3.28 28.49 -0.80
C ASP A 174 2.78 27.19 -1.44
N VAL A 175 1.65 26.69 -0.96
CA VAL A 175 0.98 25.49 -1.50
C VAL A 175 -0.24 25.92 -2.29
N THR A 176 -0.30 25.50 -3.55
CA THR A 176 -1.46 25.68 -4.41
C THR A 176 -2.02 24.32 -4.80
N CYS A 177 -3.32 24.13 -4.58
CA CYS A 177 -4.04 22.94 -4.99
C CYS A 177 -5.16 23.35 -5.95
N SER A 178 -5.35 22.60 -7.03
CA SER A 178 -6.38 22.85 -8.03
C SER A 178 -7.11 21.56 -8.39
N LYS A 179 -8.30 21.74 -8.95
CA LYS A 179 -9.05 20.68 -9.62
C LYS A 179 -9.46 21.16 -11.01
N ARG A 180 -9.38 20.27 -11.98
CA ARG A 180 -9.80 20.46 -13.37
C ARG A 180 -10.95 19.53 -13.67
N ASN A 181 -12.06 20.06 -14.16
CA ASN A 181 -13.13 19.22 -14.69
C ASN A 181 -12.69 18.67 -16.06
N VAL A 182 -12.63 17.35 -16.21
CA VAL A 182 -12.13 16.73 -17.44
C VAL A 182 -13.09 16.87 -18.63
N VAL A 183 -14.37 17.19 -18.38
CA VAL A 183 -15.40 17.38 -19.41
C VAL A 183 -15.37 18.81 -19.93
N SER A 184 -15.43 19.81 -19.03
CA SER A 184 -15.46 21.22 -19.45
C SER A 184 -14.08 21.86 -19.62
N GLY A 185 -13.01 21.21 -19.13
CA GLY A 185 -11.66 21.78 -19.11
C GLY A 185 -11.44 22.86 -18.04
N ASN A 186 -12.50 23.31 -17.37
CA ASN A 186 -12.42 24.38 -16.37
C ASN A 186 -11.57 23.96 -15.18
N THR A 187 -10.64 24.82 -14.81
CA THR A 187 -9.76 24.63 -13.66
C THR A 187 -10.09 25.64 -12.58
N GLN A 188 -10.19 25.16 -11.34
CA GLN A 188 -10.44 25.99 -10.17
C GLN A 188 -9.51 25.62 -9.02
N ARG A 189 -9.17 26.61 -8.19
CA ARG A 189 -8.42 26.36 -6.96
C ARG A 189 -9.28 25.61 -5.96
N VAL A 190 -8.66 24.69 -5.22
CA VAL A 190 -9.25 24.07 -4.03
C VAL A 190 -8.80 24.90 -2.83
N THR A 191 -9.51 26.01 -2.59
CA THR A 191 -9.08 27.09 -1.69
C THR A 191 -8.80 26.62 -0.26
N GLN A 192 -9.54 25.62 0.23
CA GLN A 192 -9.32 25.06 1.57
C GLN A 192 -7.91 24.46 1.77
N PHE A 193 -7.24 24.04 0.69
CA PHE A 193 -5.86 23.51 0.71
C PHE A 193 -4.82 24.47 0.11
N CYS A 194 -5.24 25.67 -0.31
CA CYS A 194 -4.31 26.71 -0.74
C CYS A 194 -3.83 27.51 0.47
N ARG A 195 -2.52 27.57 0.71
CA ARG A 195 -1.92 28.27 1.85
C ARG A 195 -0.61 28.94 1.45
N ARG A 196 -0.28 30.04 2.11
CA ARG A 196 0.93 30.81 1.85
C ARG A 196 1.79 30.95 3.11
N GLY A 197 3.08 31.17 2.93
CA GLY A 197 4.00 31.43 4.05
C GLY A 197 4.00 30.26 5.04
N LEU A 198 4.16 29.04 4.54
CA LEU A 198 4.27 27.84 5.37
C LEU A 198 5.73 27.45 5.58
N THR A 199 6.05 26.91 6.74
CA THR A 199 7.28 26.11 6.88
C THR A 199 7.18 24.83 6.05
N GLN A 200 8.31 24.20 5.73
CA GLN A 200 8.31 22.94 4.97
C GLN A 200 7.37 21.88 5.56
N LYS A 201 7.45 21.65 6.89
CA LYS A 201 6.60 20.68 7.59
C LYS A 201 5.11 21.02 7.51
N GLN A 202 4.76 22.30 7.53
CA GLN A 202 3.38 22.74 7.35
C GLN A 202 2.91 22.52 5.90
N ALA A 203 3.75 22.80 4.91
CA ALA A 203 3.44 22.55 3.50
C ALA A 203 3.20 21.06 3.23
N GLU A 204 4.09 20.19 3.72
CA GLU A 204 3.93 18.72 3.64
C GLU A 204 2.61 18.25 4.28
N LYS A 205 2.22 18.82 5.43
CA LYS A 205 0.96 18.50 6.09
C LYS A 205 -0.26 18.93 5.25
N VAL A 206 -0.21 20.09 4.62
CA VAL A 206 -1.29 20.57 3.74
C VAL A 206 -1.41 19.68 2.51
N VAL A 207 -0.30 19.35 1.85
CA VAL A 207 -0.28 18.43 0.71
C VAL A 207 -0.81 17.04 1.11
N ALA A 208 -0.39 16.51 2.26
CA ALA A 208 -0.89 15.24 2.77
C ALA A 208 -2.42 15.26 2.98
N GLY A 209 -2.94 16.34 3.58
CA GLY A 209 -4.38 16.53 3.77
C GLY A 209 -5.14 16.63 2.45
N PHE A 210 -4.62 17.38 1.48
CA PHE A 210 -5.20 17.46 0.14
C PHE A 210 -5.23 16.11 -0.55
N LYS A 211 -4.13 15.36 -0.48
CA LYS A 211 -4.02 14.03 -1.07
C LYS A 211 -5.02 13.05 -0.47
N GLN A 212 -5.20 13.07 0.85
CA GLN A 212 -6.21 12.26 1.51
C GLN A 212 -7.62 12.66 1.07
N PHE A 213 -7.94 13.96 1.06
CA PHE A 213 -9.23 14.48 0.61
C PHE A 213 -9.61 13.99 -0.79
N VAL A 214 -8.66 13.94 -1.73
CA VAL A 214 -8.92 13.42 -3.08
C VAL A 214 -9.29 11.94 -3.05
N VAL A 215 -8.63 11.14 -2.22
CA VAL A 215 -8.89 9.70 -2.12
C VAL A 215 -10.21 9.42 -1.39
N THR A 216 -10.45 10.09 -0.27
CA THR A 216 -11.61 9.85 0.60
C THR A 216 -12.88 10.55 0.13
N GLY A 217 -12.76 11.59 -0.70
CA GLY A 217 -13.85 12.50 -1.04
C GLY A 217 -14.36 13.33 0.13
N LYS A 218 -13.63 13.34 1.26
CA LYS A 218 -13.99 13.98 2.54
C LYS A 218 -12.79 14.70 3.12
#